data_AF-A0A0P4V493-F1
#
_entry.id   AF-A0A0P4V493-F1
#
_cell.length_a   1.000
_cell.length_b   1.000
_cell.length_c   1.000
_cell.angle_alpha   90.00
_cell.angle_beta   90.00
_cell.angle_gamma   90.00
#
_symmetry.space_group_name_H-M   'P 1'
#
loop_
_entity.id
_entity.type
_entity.pdbx_description
1 polymer ?
#
loop_
_entity_poly.entity_id
_entity_poly.type
_entity_poly.pdbx_seq_one_letter_code
_entity_poly.pdbx_strand_id
1 'polypeptide(L)'
;MFNDRVAVLATMHRKEEAIAPILESEFGLKVQVPTDFNTDRFGTFTREIARSGDQLEAARKKAFAALERVGGDLAIASEGSFAPHPSFPMLPCNREIVILIDTLNDLEIVGESISTETNFNHRTVSNYDEAYQFAMKIGFPEHKLVVIDQEKILKGIGDFDQLKAAVSSGKVHLETDMRAMNNPTRMKAIAKATLDLIKKLKHCCPECGTPGFTVAEVKRGLPCSWCGSPTDLILVSVDRCSKCGFAQEKISEQKADPMYCPYCNP
;
A
#
# COMPACT_ATOMS: atom_id res chain seq x y z
N MET A 1 -1.66 17.36 18.63
CA MET A 1 -1.13 17.67 17.27
C MET A 1 -2.19 17.48 16.18
N PHE A 2 -2.90 16.36 16.17
CA PHE A 2 -3.85 16.02 15.09
C PHE A 2 -5.33 16.10 15.47
N ASN A 3 -5.66 16.10 16.77
CA ASN A 3 -7.05 16.14 17.24
C ASN A 3 -7.82 17.35 16.70
N ASP A 4 -9.05 17.11 16.24
CA ASP A 4 -9.98 18.09 15.64
C ASP A 4 -9.50 18.78 14.34
N ARG A 5 -8.32 18.44 13.82
CA ARG A 5 -7.88 18.91 12.50
C ARG A 5 -8.59 18.16 11.39
N VAL A 6 -8.76 18.83 10.26
CA VAL A 6 -9.31 18.24 9.04
C VAL A 6 -8.17 17.79 8.14
N ALA A 7 -8.11 16.50 7.84
CA ALA A 7 -7.21 15.93 6.86
C ALA A 7 -7.93 15.74 5.53
N VAL A 8 -7.33 16.22 4.44
CA VAL A 8 -7.86 15.99 3.09
C VAL A 8 -7.32 14.67 2.56
N LEU A 9 -8.20 13.70 2.28
CA LEU A 9 -7.82 12.41 1.73
C LEU A 9 -7.96 12.39 0.21
N ALA A 10 -6.83 12.29 -0.48
CA ALA A 10 -6.71 12.24 -1.94
C ALA A 10 -7.15 10.88 -2.52
N THR A 11 -8.45 10.67 -2.68
CA THR A 11 -9.03 9.38 -3.13
C THR A 11 -10.24 9.56 -4.06
N MET A 12 -10.41 8.61 -4.99
CA MET A 12 -11.64 8.40 -5.78
C MET A 12 -12.28 7.03 -5.57
N HIS A 13 -11.49 6.02 -5.16
CA HIS A 13 -11.88 4.61 -5.22
C HIS A 13 -12.32 4.07 -3.86
N ARG A 14 -13.08 4.85 -3.10
CA ARG A 14 -13.62 4.49 -1.77
C ARG A 14 -12.56 4.09 -0.72
N LYS A 15 -11.31 4.52 -0.91
CA LYS A 15 -10.19 4.18 0.01
C LYS A 15 -10.38 4.81 1.39
N GLU A 16 -11.19 5.86 1.50
CA GLU A 16 -11.64 6.46 2.76
C GLU A 16 -12.24 5.45 3.72
N GLU A 17 -12.91 4.39 3.24
CA GLU A 17 -13.49 3.35 4.10
C GLU A 17 -12.43 2.54 4.87
N ALA A 18 -11.22 2.41 4.31
CA ALA A 18 -10.11 1.71 4.95
C ALA A 18 -9.22 2.65 5.78
N ILE A 19 -9.26 3.96 5.50
CA ILE A 19 -8.30 4.94 6.04
C ILE A 19 -8.95 5.81 7.12
N ALA A 20 -10.12 6.40 6.84
CA ALA A 20 -10.73 7.41 7.69
C ALA A 20 -11.13 6.89 9.09
N PRO A 21 -11.79 5.73 9.25
CA PRO A 21 -12.17 5.24 10.57
C PRO A 21 -10.97 5.03 11.49
N ILE A 22 -9.83 4.60 10.93
CA ILE A 22 -8.61 4.37 11.69
C ILE A 22 -8.05 5.70 12.22
N LEU A 23 -7.92 6.71 11.35
CA LEU A 23 -7.40 8.02 11.74
C LEU A 23 -8.31 8.77 12.72
N GLU A 24 -9.62 8.70 12.49
CA GLU A 24 -10.65 9.28 13.36
C GLU A 24 -10.55 8.68 14.76
N SER A 25 -10.48 7.35 14.87
CA SER A 25 -10.40 6.65 16.14
C SER A 25 -9.09 6.89 16.91
N GLU A 26 -7.96 6.94 16.20
CA GLU A 26 -6.63 6.98 16.82
C GLU A 26 -6.13 8.39 17.13
N PHE A 27 -6.57 9.39 16.35
CA PHE A 27 -6.07 10.76 16.45
C PHE A 27 -7.15 11.83 16.53
N GLY A 28 -8.44 11.47 16.48
CA GLY A 28 -9.54 12.44 16.45
C GLY A 28 -9.51 13.35 15.23
N LEU A 29 -8.87 12.90 14.15
CA LEU A 29 -8.83 13.61 12.87
C LEU A 29 -10.20 13.55 12.20
N LYS A 30 -10.61 14.61 11.52
CA LYS A 30 -11.76 14.59 10.61
C LYS A 30 -11.25 14.37 9.21
N VAL A 31 -11.79 13.39 8.48
CA VAL A 31 -11.36 13.15 7.09
C VAL A 31 -12.35 13.77 6.12
N GLN A 32 -11.83 14.61 5.23
CA GLN A 32 -12.57 15.17 4.11
C GLN A 32 -12.07 14.56 2.80
N VAL A 33 -12.97 14.02 1.98
CA VAL A 33 -12.66 13.59 0.62
C VAL A 33 -13.00 14.72 -0.34
N PRO A 34 -12.07 15.19 -1.19
CA PRO A 34 -12.37 16.19 -2.22
C PRO A 34 -13.46 15.71 -3.19
N THR A 35 -14.45 16.56 -3.47
CA THR A 35 -15.42 16.29 -4.55
C THR A 35 -14.77 16.50 -5.92
N ASP A 36 -15.16 15.68 -6.91
CA ASP A 36 -14.71 15.77 -8.31
C ASP A 36 -13.17 15.73 -8.50
N PHE A 37 -12.45 15.08 -7.58
CA PHE A 37 -10.99 15.01 -7.65
C PHE A 37 -10.52 13.77 -8.40
N ASN A 38 -10.15 13.96 -9.67
CA ASN A 38 -9.66 12.85 -10.48
C ASN A 38 -8.22 12.45 -10.13
N THR A 39 -8.04 11.43 -9.28
CA THR A 39 -6.74 10.81 -8.93
C THR A 39 -6.12 9.95 -10.02
N ASP A 40 -6.91 9.50 -11.01
CA ASP A 40 -6.41 8.63 -12.09
C ASP A 40 -5.42 9.37 -12.99
N ARG A 41 -5.42 10.72 -12.98
CA ARG A 41 -4.41 11.57 -13.64
C ARG A 41 -2.97 11.30 -13.20
N PHE A 42 -2.79 10.66 -12.03
CA PHE A 42 -1.49 10.32 -11.47
C PHE A 42 -1.08 8.86 -11.74
N GLY A 43 -1.93 8.09 -12.42
CA GLY A 43 -1.72 6.70 -12.81
C GLY A 43 -2.95 5.82 -12.56
N THR A 44 -3.16 4.82 -13.43
CA THR A 44 -4.27 3.86 -13.35
C THR A 44 -3.78 2.41 -13.28
N PHE A 45 -4.51 1.54 -12.57
CA PHE A 45 -4.22 0.09 -12.56
C PHE A 45 -4.58 -0.61 -13.88
N THR A 46 -5.48 -0.01 -14.67
CA THR A 46 -5.93 -0.48 -15.98
C THR A 46 -5.01 -0.08 -17.13
N ARG A 47 -3.82 0.46 -16.82
CA ARG A 47 -2.75 0.82 -17.79
C ARG A 47 -3.14 1.90 -18.81
N GLU A 48 -4.22 2.66 -18.56
CA GLU A 48 -4.65 3.76 -19.43
C GLU A 48 -3.79 5.01 -19.24
N ILE A 49 -3.40 5.30 -17.99
CA ILE A 49 -2.53 6.43 -17.63
C ILE A 49 -1.31 5.87 -16.89
N ALA A 50 -0.11 6.21 -17.37
CA ALA A 50 1.16 5.86 -16.74
C ALA A 50 1.30 6.56 -15.38
N ARG A 51 1.96 5.88 -14.43
CA ARG A 51 2.22 6.45 -13.10
C ARG A 51 3.20 7.61 -13.19
N SER A 52 2.96 8.67 -12.42
CA SER A 52 3.86 9.81 -12.34
C SER A 52 5.02 9.57 -11.37
N GLY A 53 6.10 8.98 -11.86
CA GLY A 53 7.28 8.65 -11.05
C GLY A 53 7.11 7.34 -10.26
N ASP A 54 7.79 7.22 -9.13
CA ASP A 54 7.66 6.06 -8.26
C ASP A 54 6.35 6.06 -7.45
N GLN A 55 6.13 5.00 -6.66
CA GLN A 55 4.92 4.85 -5.85
C GLN A 55 4.74 6.00 -4.83
N LEU A 56 5.83 6.41 -4.19
CA LEU A 56 5.85 7.45 -3.17
C LEU A 56 5.67 8.83 -3.78
N GLU A 57 6.35 9.12 -4.89
CA GLU A 57 6.21 10.37 -5.64
C GLU A 57 4.78 10.58 -6.13
N ALA A 58 4.14 9.52 -6.64
CA ALA A 58 2.74 9.58 -7.07
C ALA A 58 1.80 9.86 -5.89
N ALA A 59 2.02 9.22 -4.74
CA ALA A 59 1.23 9.48 -3.53
C ALA A 59 1.45 10.91 -3.01
N ARG A 60 2.70 11.40 -3.01
CA ARG A 60 3.05 12.78 -2.62
C ARG A 60 2.38 13.81 -3.52
N LYS A 61 2.44 13.64 -4.85
CA LYS A 61 1.74 14.50 -5.82
C LYS A 61 0.23 14.50 -5.61
N LYS A 62 -0.38 13.33 -5.32
CA LYS A 62 -1.81 13.23 -4.98
C LYS A 62 -2.16 14.05 -3.74
N ALA A 63 -1.36 13.94 -2.68
CA ALA A 63 -1.57 14.67 -1.44
C ALA A 63 -1.51 16.19 -1.66
N PHE A 64 -0.46 16.69 -2.32
CA PHE A 64 -0.34 18.13 -2.60
C PHE A 64 -1.45 18.64 -3.52
N ALA A 65 -1.81 17.91 -4.58
CA ALA A 65 -2.91 18.31 -5.46
C ALA A 65 -4.25 18.37 -4.73
N ALA A 66 -4.45 17.55 -3.69
CA ALA A 66 -5.65 17.63 -2.86
C ALA A 66 -5.64 18.87 -1.95
N LEU A 67 -4.49 19.24 -1.38
CA LEU A 67 -4.31 20.50 -0.64
C LEU A 67 -4.54 21.72 -1.53
N GLU A 68 -3.97 21.74 -2.73
CA GLU A 68 -4.18 22.84 -3.69
C GLU A 68 -5.67 23.01 -4.05
N ARG A 69 -6.41 21.90 -4.11
CA ARG A 69 -7.82 21.91 -4.53
C ARG A 69 -8.79 22.29 -3.43
N VAL A 70 -8.57 21.80 -2.21
CA VAL A 70 -9.49 21.94 -1.06
C VAL A 70 -9.02 23.02 -0.08
N GLY A 71 -7.73 23.33 -0.07
CA GLY A 71 -7.07 24.08 0.99
C GLY A 71 -6.75 23.20 2.20
N GLY A 72 -6.20 23.83 3.23
CA GLY A 72 -5.75 23.16 4.46
C GLY A 72 -4.25 22.90 4.49
N ASP A 73 -3.81 22.22 5.54
CA ASP A 73 -2.40 21.98 5.84
C ASP A 73 -2.09 20.49 6.11
N LEU A 74 -3.09 19.62 6.03
CA LEU A 74 -2.96 18.20 6.32
C LEU A 74 -3.59 17.38 5.21
N ALA A 75 -2.78 16.56 4.55
CA ALA A 75 -3.20 15.70 3.47
C ALA A 75 -2.82 14.26 3.71
N ILE A 76 -3.65 13.37 3.20
CA ILE A 76 -3.41 11.93 3.20
C ILE A 76 -3.60 11.44 1.78
N ALA A 77 -2.70 10.59 1.32
CA ALA A 77 -2.83 9.92 0.04
C ALA A 77 -2.39 8.47 0.15
N SER A 78 -2.82 7.67 -0.81
CA SER A 78 -2.41 6.27 -0.88
C SER A 78 -2.20 5.81 -2.31
N GLU A 79 -1.22 4.94 -2.47
CA GLU A 79 -0.86 4.32 -3.75
C GLU A 79 -0.51 2.85 -3.53
N GLY A 80 -0.88 2.01 -4.50
CA GLY A 80 -0.62 0.57 -4.48
C GLY A 80 0.25 0.13 -5.66
N SER A 81 0.96 -0.98 -5.51
CA SER A 81 1.67 -1.62 -6.61
C SER A 81 1.67 -3.13 -6.46
N PHE A 82 1.45 -3.82 -7.56
CA PHE A 82 1.57 -5.28 -7.63
C PHE A 82 2.87 -5.62 -8.34
N ALA A 83 3.74 -6.33 -7.65
CA ALA A 83 5.07 -6.68 -8.13
C ALA A 83 5.56 -7.98 -7.45
N PRO A 84 6.61 -8.64 -7.98
CA PRO A 84 7.33 -9.67 -7.24
C PRO A 84 7.70 -9.24 -5.82
N HIS A 85 7.59 -10.15 -4.86
CA HIS A 85 7.97 -9.88 -3.48
C HIS A 85 9.49 -9.63 -3.39
N PRO A 86 9.96 -8.54 -2.74
CA PRO A 86 11.38 -8.16 -2.72
C PRO A 86 12.32 -9.28 -2.22
N SER A 87 11.89 -10.02 -1.19
CA SER A 87 12.65 -11.15 -0.65
C SER A 87 12.35 -12.49 -1.33
N PHE A 88 11.24 -12.58 -2.08
CA PHE A 88 10.78 -13.84 -2.70
C PHE A 88 10.25 -13.56 -4.12
N PRO A 89 11.13 -13.30 -5.12
CA PRO A 89 10.71 -12.78 -6.42
C PRO A 89 9.75 -13.67 -7.22
N MET A 90 9.58 -14.94 -6.82
CA MET A 90 8.62 -15.86 -7.43
C MET A 90 7.17 -15.66 -6.94
N LEU A 91 6.97 -14.90 -5.87
CA LEU A 91 5.65 -14.63 -5.30
C LEU A 91 5.15 -13.25 -5.70
N PRO A 92 3.93 -13.10 -6.24
CA PRO A 92 3.33 -11.79 -6.40
C PRO A 92 3.00 -11.21 -5.02
N CYS A 93 3.19 -9.91 -4.87
CA CYS A 93 2.77 -9.19 -3.69
C CYS A 93 2.06 -7.89 -4.06
N ASN A 94 1.17 -7.46 -3.16
CA ASN A 94 0.66 -6.10 -3.12
C ASN A 94 1.51 -5.28 -2.14
N ARG A 95 2.09 -4.19 -2.60
CA ARG A 95 2.65 -3.15 -1.74
C ARG A 95 1.71 -1.96 -1.74
N GLU A 96 1.16 -1.62 -0.58
CA GLU A 96 0.37 -0.40 -0.36
C GLU A 96 1.17 0.58 0.49
N ILE A 97 1.08 1.86 0.14
CA ILE A 97 1.58 2.95 0.97
C ILE A 97 0.47 3.94 1.28
N VAL A 98 0.51 4.52 2.48
CA VAL A 98 -0.32 5.64 2.91
C VAL A 98 0.61 6.73 3.45
N ILE A 99 0.60 7.88 2.80
CA ILE A 99 1.40 9.05 3.17
C ILE A 99 0.52 10.06 3.88
N LEU A 100 1.03 10.63 4.98
CA LEU A 100 0.50 11.82 5.63
C LEU A 100 1.48 12.97 5.42
N ILE A 101 0.99 14.10 4.94
CA ILE A 101 1.73 15.35 4.76
C ILE A 101 1.08 16.41 5.63
N ASP A 102 1.85 16.99 6.55
CA ASP A 102 1.46 18.11 7.41
C ASP A 102 2.35 19.31 7.12
N THR A 103 1.86 20.24 6.30
CA THR A 103 2.63 21.41 5.86
C THR A 103 2.79 22.44 6.96
N LEU A 104 1.91 22.47 7.96
CA LEU A 104 2.02 23.37 9.10
C LEU A 104 3.20 22.99 9.99
N ASN A 105 3.45 21.68 10.15
CA ASN A 105 4.48 21.16 11.05
C ASN A 105 5.73 20.64 10.35
N ASP A 106 5.75 20.72 9.01
CA ASP A 106 6.79 20.19 8.13
C ASP A 106 7.01 18.68 8.34
N LEU A 107 5.93 17.90 8.24
CA LEU A 107 5.97 16.44 8.40
C LEU A 107 5.56 15.72 7.12
N GLU A 108 6.34 14.70 6.79
CA GLU A 108 5.99 13.66 5.82
C GLU A 108 6.24 12.30 6.48
N ILE A 109 5.18 11.51 6.66
CA ILE A 109 5.28 10.18 7.28
C ILE A 109 4.55 9.17 6.39
N VAL A 110 5.20 8.04 6.14
CA VAL A 110 4.71 6.99 5.24
C VAL A 110 4.50 5.71 6.02
N GLY A 111 3.26 5.22 6.06
CA GLY A 111 2.93 3.85 6.44
C GLY A 111 2.92 2.94 5.22
N GLU A 112 3.32 1.69 5.40
CA GLU A 112 3.39 0.72 4.32
C GLU A 112 2.91 -0.67 4.72
N SER A 113 2.46 -1.44 3.73
CA SER A 113 2.14 -2.86 3.89
C SER A 113 2.55 -3.61 2.64
N ILE A 114 3.27 -4.73 2.81
CA ILE A 114 3.51 -5.72 1.77
C ILE A 114 2.71 -6.97 2.13
N SER A 115 1.94 -7.48 1.18
CA SER A 115 1.11 -8.67 1.37
C SER A 115 1.20 -9.61 0.17
N THR A 116 1.44 -10.88 0.44
CA THR A 116 1.33 -11.97 -0.54
C THR A 116 -0.10 -12.50 -0.67
N GLU A 117 -1.01 -12.09 0.21
CA GLU A 117 -2.45 -12.33 0.09
C GLU A 117 -3.00 -11.40 -0.99
N THR A 118 -2.95 -11.83 -2.24
CA THR A 118 -3.46 -11.07 -3.38
C THR A 118 -4.14 -11.99 -4.38
N ASN A 119 -5.23 -11.52 -4.96
CA ASN A 119 -5.89 -12.17 -6.09
C ASN A 119 -5.50 -11.53 -7.43
N PHE A 120 -4.36 -10.83 -7.49
CA PHE A 120 -3.77 -10.31 -8.74
C PHE A 120 -3.55 -11.47 -9.72
N ASN A 121 -4.49 -11.61 -10.65
CA ASN A 121 -4.56 -12.75 -11.54
C ASN A 121 -5.25 -12.34 -12.84
N HIS A 122 -4.96 -13.08 -13.89
CA HIS A 122 -5.57 -12.90 -15.19
C HIS A 122 -5.65 -14.22 -15.93
N ARG A 123 -6.61 -14.34 -16.83
CA ARG A 123 -6.78 -15.53 -17.66
C ARG A 123 -7.53 -15.20 -18.93
N THR A 124 -7.04 -15.70 -20.05
CA THR A 124 -7.81 -15.73 -21.30
C THR A 124 -8.75 -16.94 -21.27
N VAL A 125 -10.04 -16.69 -21.50
CA VAL A 125 -11.11 -17.68 -21.47
C VAL A 125 -11.86 -17.71 -22.79
N SER A 126 -12.39 -18.86 -23.17
CA SER A 126 -13.07 -19.05 -24.46
C SER A 126 -14.58 -19.30 -24.34
N ASN A 127 -15.09 -19.48 -23.12
CA ASN A 127 -16.49 -19.77 -22.83
C ASN A 127 -16.83 -19.37 -21.39
N TYR A 128 -18.12 -19.40 -21.07
CA TYR A 128 -18.62 -19.05 -19.74
C TYR A 128 -18.14 -19.98 -18.63
N ASP A 129 -18.00 -21.28 -18.88
CA ASP A 129 -17.56 -22.23 -17.85
C ASP A 129 -16.12 -21.92 -17.41
N GLU A 130 -15.21 -21.64 -18.34
CA GLU A 130 -13.85 -21.18 -18.03
C GLU A 130 -13.84 -19.85 -17.27
N ALA A 131 -14.72 -18.91 -17.66
CA ALA A 131 -14.89 -17.62 -16.98
C ALA A 131 -15.38 -17.81 -15.54
N TYR A 132 -16.36 -18.69 -15.33
CA TYR A 132 -16.92 -19.03 -14.03
C TYR A 132 -15.86 -19.64 -13.11
N GLN A 133 -15.08 -20.61 -13.61
CA GLN A 133 -13.99 -21.21 -12.83
C GLN A 133 -12.92 -20.18 -12.43
N PHE A 134 -12.60 -19.24 -13.32
CA PHE A 134 -11.71 -18.14 -12.99
C PHE A 134 -12.30 -17.20 -11.93
N ALA A 135 -13.57 -16.81 -12.08
CA ALA A 135 -14.29 -15.95 -11.14
C ALA A 135 -14.29 -16.55 -9.72
N MET A 136 -14.57 -17.85 -9.59
CA MET A 136 -14.52 -18.56 -8.30
C MET A 136 -13.12 -18.56 -7.69
N LYS A 137 -12.08 -18.73 -8.49
CA LYS A 137 -10.69 -18.72 -8.00
C LYS A 137 -10.28 -17.37 -7.41
N ILE A 138 -10.79 -16.25 -7.93
CA ILE A 138 -10.39 -14.91 -7.50
C ILE A 138 -11.27 -14.34 -6.36
N GLY A 139 -12.31 -15.06 -5.94
CA GLY A 139 -13.26 -14.61 -4.90
C GLY A 139 -14.35 -13.67 -5.42
N PHE A 140 -14.85 -13.90 -6.64
CA PHE A 140 -16.03 -13.23 -7.18
C PHE A 140 -17.31 -13.73 -6.49
N PRO A 141 -18.34 -12.87 -6.26
CA PRO A 141 -18.50 -11.49 -6.74
C PRO A 141 -17.92 -10.40 -5.83
N GLU A 142 -17.43 -10.74 -4.63
CA GLU A 142 -16.85 -9.77 -3.70
C GLU A 142 -15.65 -9.05 -4.32
N HIS A 143 -14.85 -9.79 -5.09
CA HIS A 143 -13.87 -9.25 -6.02
C HIS A 143 -14.46 -9.11 -7.42
N LYS A 144 -14.42 -7.89 -7.96
CA LYS A 144 -14.96 -7.64 -9.31
C LYS A 144 -13.93 -8.00 -10.39
N LEU A 145 -14.43 -8.12 -11.62
CA LEU A 145 -13.64 -8.45 -12.79
C LEU A 145 -13.52 -7.27 -13.76
N VAL A 146 -12.42 -7.28 -14.52
CA VAL A 146 -12.26 -6.55 -15.77
C VAL A 146 -12.28 -7.56 -16.91
N VAL A 147 -13.12 -7.29 -17.91
CA VAL A 147 -13.19 -8.07 -19.15
C VAL A 147 -12.60 -7.23 -20.26
N ILE A 148 -11.58 -7.77 -20.93
CA ILE A 148 -10.89 -7.14 -22.05
C ILE A 148 -11.18 -7.99 -23.29
N ASP A 149 -11.95 -7.41 -24.21
CA ASP A 149 -12.17 -7.89 -25.56
C ASP A 149 -11.40 -6.98 -26.54
N GLN A 150 -11.29 -7.36 -27.82
CA GLN A 150 -10.47 -6.68 -28.83
C GLN A 150 -10.71 -5.17 -28.92
N GLU A 151 -11.94 -4.72 -28.66
CA GLU A 151 -12.34 -3.31 -28.78
C GLU A 151 -12.87 -2.70 -27.47
N LYS A 152 -13.00 -3.48 -26.39
CA LYS A 152 -13.76 -3.08 -25.20
C LYS A 152 -13.10 -3.53 -23.90
N ILE A 153 -13.03 -2.60 -22.94
CA ILE A 153 -12.63 -2.86 -21.56
C ILE A 153 -13.82 -2.61 -20.65
N LEU A 154 -14.46 -3.68 -20.19
CA LEU A 154 -15.57 -3.63 -19.23
C LEU A 154 -15.01 -3.79 -17.82
N LYS A 155 -15.16 -2.80 -16.96
CA LYS A 155 -14.54 -2.78 -15.63
C LYS A 155 -15.60 -2.87 -14.54
N GLY A 156 -15.32 -3.60 -13.47
CA GLY A 156 -16.18 -3.66 -12.30
C GLY A 156 -17.40 -4.56 -12.49
N ILE A 157 -17.26 -5.62 -13.31
CA ILE A 157 -18.26 -6.68 -13.44
C ILE A 157 -18.45 -7.32 -12.06
N GLY A 158 -19.67 -7.33 -11.55
CA GLY A 158 -19.96 -7.68 -10.15
C GLY A 158 -21.07 -8.72 -9.95
N ASP A 159 -21.62 -9.28 -11.03
CA ASP A 159 -22.58 -10.38 -10.96
C ASP A 159 -22.43 -11.35 -12.14
N PHE A 160 -22.97 -12.56 -11.99
CA PHE A 160 -22.80 -13.64 -12.95
C PHE A 160 -23.51 -13.38 -14.28
N ASP A 161 -24.62 -12.64 -14.29
CA ASP A 161 -25.35 -12.34 -15.51
C ASP A 161 -24.55 -11.35 -16.38
N GLN A 162 -23.97 -10.32 -15.76
CA GLN A 162 -23.02 -9.41 -16.41
C GLN A 162 -21.80 -10.16 -16.93
N LEU A 163 -21.21 -11.07 -16.15
CA LEU A 163 -20.07 -11.87 -16.59
C LEU A 163 -20.45 -12.73 -17.81
N LYS A 164 -21.58 -13.41 -17.76
CA LYS A 164 -22.07 -14.26 -18.85
C LYS A 164 -22.30 -13.47 -20.13
N ALA A 165 -22.89 -12.28 -20.03
CA ALA A 165 -23.07 -11.38 -21.15
C ALA A 165 -21.73 -10.85 -21.70
N ALA A 166 -20.77 -10.53 -20.81
CA ALA A 166 -19.48 -9.98 -21.21
C ALA A 166 -18.58 -10.99 -21.93
N VAL A 167 -18.76 -12.30 -21.71
CA VAL A 167 -17.97 -13.36 -22.35
C VAL A 167 -18.70 -14.02 -23.54
N SER A 168 -19.88 -13.52 -23.93
CA SER A 168 -20.67 -14.14 -24.99
C SER A 168 -20.09 -13.93 -26.40
N SER A 169 -19.20 -12.94 -26.59
CA SER A 169 -18.56 -12.62 -27.87
C SER A 169 -17.42 -13.57 -28.26
N GLY A 170 -17.05 -14.51 -27.38
CA GLY A 170 -16.02 -15.52 -27.64
C GLY A 170 -14.81 -15.39 -26.72
N LYS A 171 -13.60 -15.43 -27.30
CA LYS A 171 -12.36 -15.45 -26.53
C LYS A 171 -12.02 -14.07 -25.98
N VAL A 172 -12.10 -13.92 -24.66
CA VAL A 172 -11.83 -12.66 -23.96
C VAL A 172 -10.74 -12.85 -22.90
N HIS A 173 -10.10 -11.76 -22.51
CA HIS A 173 -9.12 -11.73 -21.44
C HIS A 173 -9.77 -11.20 -20.16
N LEU A 174 -9.72 -11.98 -19.08
CA LEU A 174 -10.20 -11.59 -17.77
C LEU A 174 -9.04 -11.19 -16.88
N GLU A 175 -9.20 -10.09 -16.16
CA GLU A 175 -8.30 -9.68 -15.08
C GLU A 175 -9.12 -9.43 -13.81
N THR A 176 -8.53 -9.68 -12.65
CA THR A 176 -9.09 -9.17 -11.39
C THR A 176 -9.11 -7.65 -11.42
N ASP A 177 -10.22 -7.04 -11.00
CA ASP A 177 -10.29 -5.59 -10.84
C ASP A 177 -9.51 -5.15 -9.61
N MET A 178 -8.31 -4.58 -9.84
CA MET A 178 -7.42 -4.18 -8.76
C MET A 178 -7.76 -2.80 -8.18
N ARG A 179 -8.83 -2.13 -8.62
CA ARG A 179 -9.29 -0.87 -8.01
C ARG A 179 -9.83 -1.15 -6.60
N ALA A 180 -9.47 -0.30 -5.64
CA ALA A 180 -9.71 -0.55 -4.21
C ALA A 180 -11.19 -0.85 -3.87
N MET A 181 -12.13 -0.04 -4.39
CA MET A 181 -13.58 -0.24 -4.23
C MET A 181 -14.13 -1.60 -4.74
N ASN A 182 -13.35 -2.30 -5.56
CA ASN A 182 -13.72 -3.57 -6.20
C ASN A 182 -12.88 -4.74 -5.69
N ASN A 183 -11.99 -4.51 -4.72
CA ASN A 183 -11.05 -5.49 -4.23
C ASN A 183 -10.91 -5.45 -2.69
N PRO A 184 -11.73 -6.23 -1.96
CA PRO A 184 -11.69 -6.28 -0.49
C PRO A 184 -10.32 -6.65 0.10
N THR A 185 -9.59 -7.57 -0.55
CA THR A 185 -8.23 -7.94 -0.15
C THR A 185 -7.27 -6.75 -0.22
N ARG A 186 -7.35 -5.94 -1.27
CA ARG A 186 -6.60 -4.69 -1.39
C ARG A 186 -7.01 -3.68 -0.31
N MET A 187 -8.30 -3.53 -0.02
CA MET A 187 -8.79 -2.65 1.06
C MET A 187 -8.19 -3.02 2.42
N LYS A 188 -8.07 -4.33 2.72
CA LYS A 188 -7.38 -4.81 3.93
C LYS A 188 -5.89 -4.44 3.94
N ALA A 189 -5.21 -4.50 2.80
CA ALA A 189 -3.80 -4.10 2.70
C ALA A 189 -3.63 -2.58 2.92
N ILE A 190 -4.55 -1.75 2.40
CA ILE A 190 -4.57 -0.30 2.66
C ILE A 190 -4.79 -0.02 4.15
N ALA A 191 -5.71 -0.74 4.80
CA ALA A 191 -5.92 -0.62 6.25
C ALA A 191 -4.65 -1.01 7.04
N LYS A 192 -3.95 -2.08 6.66
CA LYS A 192 -2.66 -2.47 7.27
C LYS A 192 -1.60 -1.37 7.10
N ALA A 193 -1.48 -0.77 5.92
CA ALA A 193 -0.56 0.35 5.68
C ALA A 193 -0.94 1.59 6.51
N THR A 194 -2.24 1.83 6.71
CA THR A 194 -2.74 2.90 7.59
C THR A 194 -2.37 2.63 9.05
N LEU A 195 -2.52 1.40 9.54
CA LEU A 195 -2.11 1.03 10.90
C LEU A 195 -0.59 1.19 11.10
N ASP A 196 0.22 0.87 10.09
CA ASP A 196 1.66 1.15 10.13
C ASP A 196 1.95 2.66 10.22
N LEU A 197 1.22 3.48 9.44
CA LEU A 197 1.29 4.95 9.56
C LEU A 197 0.95 5.42 10.99
N ILE A 198 -0.11 4.89 11.61
CA ILE A 198 -0.47 5.24 13.00
C ILE A 198 0.66 4.89 13.97
N LYS A 199 1.25 3.69 13.84
CA LYS A 199 2.38 3.28 14.70
C LYS A 199 3.54 4.26 14.60
N LYS A 200 3.89 4.68 13.37
CA LYS A 200 4.96 5.64 13.12
C LYS A 200 4.64 7.03 13.67
N LEU A 201 3.39 7.49 13.53
CA LEU A 201 2.92 8.77 14.08
C LEU A 201 2.94 8.79 15.61
N LYS A 202 2.64 7.66 16.27
CA LYS A 202 2.73 7.54 17.74
C LYS A 202 4.16 7.46 18.26
N HIS A 203 5.12 7.13 17.40
CA HIS A 203 6.53 7.07 17.79
C HIS A 203 7.16 8.45 17.64
N CYS A 204 7.17 9.21 18.73
CA CYS A 204 7.70 10.57 18.75
C CYS A 204 9.19 10.61 19.10
N CYS A 205 9.88 11.61 18.58
CA CYS A 205 11.27 11.90 18.92
C CYS A 205 11.39 12.23 20.42
N PRO A 206 12.33 11.62 21.17
CA PRO A 206 12.49 11.90 22.60
C PRO A 206 13.03 13.32 22.86
N GLU A 207 13.76 13.92 21.91
CA GLU A 207 14.34 15.26 22.07
C GLU A 207 13.36 16.39 21.76
N CYS A 208 12.59 16.28 20.67
CA CYS A 208 11.74 17.37 20.19
C CYS A 208 10.24 17.04 20.14
N GLY A 209 9.84 15.82 20.51
CA GLY A 209 8.44 15.36 20.50
C GLY A 209 7.83 15.17 19.11
N THR A 210 8.60 15.38 18.03
CA THR A 210 8.09 15.29 16.66
C THR A 210 7.71 13.83 16.30
N PRO A 211 6.50 13.57 15.77
CA PRO A 211 6.09 12.26 15.27
C PRO A 211 7.02 11.69 14.18
N GLY A 212 7.02 10.38 14.00
CA GLY A 212 7.78 9.72 12.93
C GLY A 212 9.25 9.49 13.26
N PHE A 213 9.60 9.33 14.55
CA PHE A 213 10.93 8.92 14.97
C PHE A 213 11.12 7.43 14.73
N THR A 214 11.43 7.02 13.50
CA THR A 214 11.43 5.61 13.08
C THR A 214 12.76 5.23 12.44
N VAL A 215 12.92 3.93 12.16
CA VAL A 215 14.14 3.38 11.55
C VAL A 215 14.46 4.11 10.24
N ALA A 216 15.62 4.75 10.19
CA ALA A 216 16.16 5.43 9.02
C ALA A 216 17.35 4.66 8.41
N GLU A 217 18.05 3.86 9.22
CA GLU A 217 19.21 3.08 8.79
C GLU A 217 19.22 1.72 9.49
N VAL A 218 19.71 0.69 8.78
CA VAL A 218 19.97 -0.63 9.36
C VAL A 218 21.38 -1.08 8.98
N LYS A 219 22.14 -1.53 9.97
CA LYS A 219 23.44 -2.19 9.81
C LYS A 219 23.23 -3.68 10.03
N ARG A 220 23.53 -4.49 9.01
CA ARG A 220 23.48 -5.96 9.06
C ARG A 220 24.81 -6.53 9.54
N GLY A 221 24.83 -7.82 9.85
CA GLY A 221 26.03 -8.51 10.32
C GLY A 221 25.89 -9.10 11.71
N LEU A 222 24.68 -9.46 12.15
CA LEU A 222 24.49 -10.10 13.46
C LEU A 222 25.34 -11.38 13.54
N PRO A 223 26.24 -11.54 14.53
CA PRO A 223 27.13 -12.69 14.59
C PRO A 223 26.38 -14.01 14.81
N CYS A 224 26.71 -15.04 14.02
CA CYS A 224 26.19 -16.40 14.21
C CYS A 224 26.55 -16.94 15.61
N SER A 225 25.60 -17.59 16.28
CA SER A 225 25.82 -18.17 17.60
C SER A 225 26.80 -19.34 17.61
N TRP A 226 27.02 -20.02 16.48
CA TRP A 226 27.97 -21.13 16.35
C TRP A 226 29.34 -20.72 15.84
N CYS A 227 29.42 -20.14 14.64
CA CYS A 227 30.70 -19.83 14.00
C CYS A 227 31.18 -18.38 14.18
N GLY A 228 30.33 -17.47 14.69
CA GLY A 228 30.66 -16.05 14.84
C GLY A 228 30.69 -15.24 13.54
N SER A 229 30.54 -15.87 12.37
CA SER A 229 30.48 -15.15 11.09
C SER A 229 29.29 -14.18 11.04
N PRO A 230 29.44 -13.01 10.38
CA PRO A 230 28.34 -12.07 10.20
C PRO A 230 27.24 -12.68 9.32
N THR A 231 25.97 -12.49 9.73
CA THR A 231 24.79 -12.91 8.96
C THR A 231 24.10 -11.72 8.32
N ASP A 232 23.14 -11.97 7.43
CA ASP A 232 22.30 -10.91 6.86
C ASP A 232 21.30 -10.33 7.86
N LEU A 233 21.22 -10.83 9.10
CA LEU A 233 20.32 -10.29 10.11
C LEU A 233 20.79 -8.92 10.62
N ILE A 234 19.83 -8.11 11.08
CA ILE A 234 20.05 -6.75 11.58
C ILE A 234 20.85 -6.81 12.88
N LEU A 235 21.98 -6.12 12.91
CA LEU A 235 22.81 -5.91 14.10
C LEU A 235 22.44 -4.60 14.80
N VAL A 236 22.28 -3.53 14.03
CA VAL A 236 21.91 -2.22 14.55
C VAL A 236 20.80 -1.63 13.69
N SER A 237 19.78 -1.06 14.31
CA SER A 237 18.85 -0.14 13.65
C SER A 237 19.03 1.26 14.21
N VAL A 238 19.04 2.28 13.36
CA VAL A 238 19.14 3.68 13.77
C VAL A 238 17.80 4.36 13.51
N ASP A 239 17.13 4.76 14.58
CA ASP A 239 15.95 5.63 14.49
C ASP A 239 16.41 7.07 14.39
N ARG A 240 15.77 7.87 13.52
CA ARG A 240 16.15 9.28 13.31
C ARG A 240 14.94 10.19 13.23
N CYS A 241 15.05 11.37 13.84
CA CYS A 241 14.07 12.43 13.70
C CYS A 241 14.36 13.25 12.43
N SER A 242 13.36 13.41 11.57
CA SER A 242 13.45 14.25 10.38
C SER A 242 13.60 15.75 10.70
N LYS A 243 13.11 16.19 11.87
CA LYS A 243 13.07 17.62 12.24
C LYS A 243 14.33 18.12 12.95
N CYS A 244 14.74 17.48 14.05
CA CYS A 244 15.91 17.90 14.82
C CYS A 244 17.19 17.11 14.49
N GLY A 245 17.11 16.05 13.68
CA GLY A 245 18.24 15.21 13.33
C GLY A 245 18.73 14.27 14.43
N PHE A 246 18.11 14.28 15.62
CA PHE A 246 18.43 13.33 16.68
C PHE A 246 18.35 11.90 16.17
N ALA A 247 19.34 11.08 16.53
CA ALA A 247 19.43 9.69 16.12
C ALA A 247 19.73 8.80 17.33
N GLN A 248 19.08 7.64 17.39
CA GLN A 248 19.28 6.64 18.43
C GLN A 248 19.56 5.29 17.81
N GLU A 249 20.71 4.71 18.15
CA GLU A 249 21.03 3.33 17.77
C GLU A 249 20.36 2.34 18.73
N LYS A 250 19.78 1.29 18.15
CA LYS A 250 19.28 0.12 18.86
C LYS A 250 20.08 -1.09 18.39
N ILE A 251 20.94 -1.58 19.27
CA ILE A 251 21.80 -2.73 19.01
C ILE A 251 21.03 -4.01 19.37
N SER A 252 21.07 -5.00 18.49
CA SER A 252 20.56 -6.33 18.78
C SER A 252 21.50 -7.02 19.77
N GLU A 253 20.99 -7.34 20.96
CA GLU A 253 21.74 -8.09 21.99
C GLU A 253 21.77 -9.60 21.71
N GLN A 254 21.09 -10.05 20.66
CA GLN A 254 20.96 -11.47 20.33
C GLN A 254 22.09 -11.92 19.40
N LYS A 255 22.41 -13.22 19.42
CA LYS A 255 23.20 -13.84 18.34
C LYS A 255 22.26 -14.41 17.29
N ALA A 256 22.72 -14.47 16.05
CA ALA A 256 21.95 -15.08 14.97
C ALA A 256 21.81 -16.59 15.18
N ASP A 257 20.61 -17.11 14.94
CA ASP A 257 20.38 -18.55 14.83
C ASP A 257 21.20 -19.08 13.63
N PRO A 258 21.99 -20.17 13.80
CA PRO A 258 22.78 -20.75 12.73
C PRO A 258 21.98 -21.11 11.47
N MET A 259 20.65 -21.30 11.57
CA MET A 259 19.78 -21.53 10.40
C MET A 259 19.78 -20.36 9.40
N TYR A 260 20.13 -19.15 9.84
CA TYR A 260 20.24 -17.96 8.97
C TYR A 260 21.70 -17.61 8.63
N CYS A 261 22.66 -18.45 9.01
CA CYS A 261 24.07 -18.22 8.74
C CYS A 261 24.46 -18.88 7.41
N PRO A 262 24.95 -18.13 6.40
CA PRO A 262 25.33 -18.70 5.11
C PRO A 262 26.53 -19.66 5.18
N TYR A 263 27.28 -19.66 6.30
CA TYR A 263 28.37 -20.61 6.54
C TYR A 263 27.92 -21.88 7.25
N CYS A 264 27.00 -21.78 8.22
CA CYS A 264 26.51 -22.93 8.98
C CYS A 264 25.35 -23.65 8.28
N ASN A 265 24.56 -22.90 7.51
CA ASN A 265 23.43 -23.37 6.72
C ASN A 265 23.48 -22.72 5.32
N PRO A 266 24.42 -23.17 4.47
CA PRO A 266 24.56 -22.66 3.10
C PRO A 266 23.37 -23.00 2.20
#